data_AF-A0A937N0J9-F1
#
_entry.id   AF-A0A937N0J9-F1
#
_cell.length_a   1.000
_cell.length_b   1.000
_cell.length_c   1.000
_cell.angle_alpha   90.00
_cell.angle_beta   90.00
_cell.angle_gamma   90.00
#
_symmetry.space_group_name_H-M   'P 1'
#
loop_
_entity.id
_entity.type
_entity.pdbx_description
1 polymer ?
#
loop_
_entity_poly.entity_id
_entity_poly.type
_entity_poly.pdbx_seq_one_letter_code
_entity_poly.pdbx_strand_id
1 'polypeptide(L)' 'AVEMETMKSLREVRHSIERQKLIEALSHCNNNISKVARVLGISRPSVYSLKKKYNI' A
#
# COMPACT_ATOMS: atom_id res chain seq x y z
N ALA A 1 -7.98 -33.15 7.26
CA ALA A 1 -8.78 -31.92 7.17
C ALA A 1 -7.80 -30.76 7.20
N VAL A 2 -7.49 -30.17 6.04
CA VAL A 2 -6.39 -29.20 5.91
C VAL A 2 -6.99 -27.84 5.57
N GLU A 3 -6.74 -26.89 6.48
CA GLU A 3 -6.54 -25.44 6.24
C GLU A 3 -7.65 -24.65 5.53
N MET A 4 -8.75 -24.35 6.22
CA MET A 4 -9.61 -23.21 5.86
C MET A 4 -9.53 -22.04 6.83
N GLU A 5 -8.89 -22.23 8.00
CA GLU A 5 -8.90 -21.26 9.10
C GLU A 5 -7.86 -20.12 8.95
N THR A 6 -6.98 -20.20 7.95
CA THR A 6 -5.91 -19.21 7.69
C THR A 6 -6.11 -18.38 6.42
N MET A 7 -7.15 -18.64 5.62
CA MET A 7 -7.40 -17.90 4.39
C MET A 7 -7.96 -16.50 4.69
N LYS A 8 -7.09 -15.50 4.63
CA LYS A 8 -7.48 -14.09 4.65
C LYS A 8 -8.33 -13.76 3.43
N SER A 9 -9.33 -12.92 3.62
CA SER A 9 -10.13 -12.42 2.50
C SER A 9 -9.27 -11.62 1.53
N LEU A 10 -9.63 -11.63 0.24
CA LEU A 10 -8.96 -10.79 -0.76
C LEU A 10 -8.96 -9.30 -0.38
N ARG A 11 -9.97 -8.86 0.38
CA ARG A 11 -10.05 -7.51 0.92
C ARG A 11 -8.90 -7.22 1.88
N GLU A 12 -8.64 -8.13 2.81
CA GLU A 12 -7.56 -8.01 3.79
C GLU A 12 -6.19 -8.12 3.14
N VAL A 13 -6.01 -9.06 2.22
CA VAL A 13 -4.76 -9.23 1.47
C VAL A 13 -4.44 -7.98 0.66
N ARG A 14 -5.43 -7.42 -0.06
CA ARG A 14 -5.24 -6.17 -0.80
C ARG A 14 -4.88 -5.02 0.12
N HIS A 15 -5.56 -4.90 1.27
CA HIS A 15 -5.27 -3.88 2.26
C HIS A 15 -3.83 -3.98 2.79
N SER A 16 -3.37 -5.19 3.16
CA SER A 16 -2.00 -5.37 3.66
C SER A 16 -0.95 -5.10 2.59
N ILE A 17 -1.15 -5.58 1.37
CA ILE A 17 -0.20 -5.39 0.26
C ILE A 17 -0.13 -3.92 -0.14
N GLU A 18 -1.27 -3.23 -0.29
CA GLU A 18 -1.29 -1.80 -0.61
C GLU A 18 -0.57 -0.97 0.45
N ARG A 19 -0.82 -1.26 1.74
CA ARG A 19 -0.13 -0.59 2.84
C ARG A 19 1.38 -0.84 2.80
N GLN A 20 1.79 -2.09 2.61
CA GLN A 20 3.20 -2.47 2.56
C GLN A 20 3.92 -1.78 1.39
N LYS A 21 3.34 -1.82 0.19
CA LYS A 21 3.93 -1.18 -1.01
C LYS A 21 4.02 0.32 -0.88
N LEU A 22 3.06 0.97 -0.22
CA LEU A 22 3.13 2.40 0.07
C LEU A 22 4.33 2.74 0.99
N ILE A 23 4.52 1.97 2.07
CA ILE A 23 5.64 2.19 3.01
C ILE A 23 6.98 1.95 2.33
N GLU A 24 7.09 0.85 1.58
CA GLU A 24 8.28 0.50 0.81
C GLU A 24 8.65 1.63 -0.16
N ALA A 25 7.68 2.10 -0.95
CA ALA A 25 7.91 3.20 -1.89
C ALA A 25 8.28 4.52 -1.18
N LEU A 26 7.62 4.85 -0.06
CA LEU A 26 7.94 6.03 0.75
C LEU A 26 9.38 5.97 1.27
N SER A 27 9.81 4.81 1.77
CA SER A 27 11.17 4.59 2.26
C SER A 27 12.20 4.74 1.13
N HIS A 28 12.01 4.03 0.01
CA HIS A 28 12.92 4.09 -1.14
C HIS A 28 12.98 5.47 -1.80
N CYS A 29 11.92 6.26 -1.70
CA CYS A 29 11.85 7.60 -2.28
C CYS A 29 12.18 8.72 -1.29
N ASN A 30 12.66 8.41 -0.08
CA ASN A 30 12.92 9.38 1.00
C ASN A 30 11.72 10.32 1.23
N ASN A 31 10.51 9.76 1.29
CA ASN A 31 9.23 10.47 1.42
C ASN A 31 8.90 11.47 0.29
N ASN A 32 9.60 11.44 -0.84
CA ASN A 32 9.28 12.28 -1.99
C ASN A 32 8.03 11.77 -2.72
N ILE A 33 6.89 12.40 -2.45
CA ILE A 33 5.57 12.01 -3.00
C ILE A 33 5.55 11.98 -4.53
N SER A 34 6.30 12.86 -5.21
CA SER A 34 6.41 12.86 -6.68
C SER A 34 7.01 11.55 -7.20
N LYS A 35 8.08 11.10 -6.53
CA LYS A 35 8.78 9.85 -6.89
C LYS A 35 7.93 8.64 -6.53
N VAL A 36 7.30 8.64 -5.35
CA VAL A 36 6.38 7.56 -4.91
C VAL A 36 5.25 7.37 -5.91
N ALA A 37 4.58 8.46 -6.31
CA ALA A 37 3.50 8.42 -7.30
C ALA A 37 3.97 7.77 -8.62
N ARG A 38 5.14 8.18 -9.11
CA ARG A 38 5.75 7.62 -10.33
C ARG A 38 6.09 6.14 -10.19
N VAL A 39 6.71 5.74 -9.09
CA VAL A 39 7.13 4.33 -8.83
C VAL A 39 5.91 3.42 -8.68
N LEU A 40 4.88 3.88 -7.99
CA LEU A 40 3.65 3.11 -7.79
C LEU A 40 2.69 3.18 -9.00
N GLY A 41 2.99 3.98 -10.03
CA GLY A 41 2.15 4.12 -11.22
C GLY A 41 0.81 4.80 -10.96
N ILE A 42 0.73 5.67 -9.95
CA ILE A 42 -0.51 6.36 -9.53
C ILE A 42 -0.33 7.88 -9.50
N SER A 43 -1.45 8.60 -9.35
CA SER A 43 -1.42 10.05 -9.20
C SER A 43 -0.93 10.49 -7.81
N ARG A 44 -0.41 11.72 -7.68
CA ARG A 44 -0.03 12.28 -6.37
C ARG A 44 -1.22 12.37 -5.42
N PRO A 45 -2.43 12.83 -5.84
CA PRO A 45 -3.62 12.78 -4.99
C PRO A 45 -3.88 11.36 -4.44
N SER A 46 -3.72 10.33 -5.27
CA SER A 46 -3.89 8.93 -4.85
C SER A 46 -2.91 8.52 -3.75
N VAL A 47 -1.66 8.98 -3.79
CA VAL A 47 -0.69 8.74 -2.71
C VAL A 47 -1.17 9.35 -1.39
N TYR A 48 -1.69 10.58 -1.41
CA TYR A 48 -2.26 11.21 -0.21
C TYR A 48 -3.51 10.48 0.30
N SER A 49 -4.38 10.04 -0.60
CA SER A 49 -5.55 9.21 -0.24
C SER A 49 -5.13 7.90 0.42
N LEU A 50 -4.09 7.23 -0.10
CA LEU A 50 -3.57 5.99 0.48
C LEU A 50 -2.89 6.23 1.85
N LYS A 51 -2.12 7.32 1.99
CA LYS A 51 -1.56 7.73 3.29
C LYS A 51 -2.66 7.95 4.32
N LYS A 52 -3.71 8.69 3.96
CA LYS A 52 -4.89 8.91 4.82
C LYS A 52 -5.62 7.60 5.14
N LYS A 53 -5.84 6.74 4.14
CA LYS A 53 -6.52 5.44 4.28
C LYS A 53 -5.79 4.51 5.26
N TYR A 54 -4.47 4.52 5.24
CA TYR A 54 -3.63 3.64 6.06
C TYR A 54 -3.02 4.29 7.30
N ASN A 55 -3.33 5.57 7.53
CA ASN A 55 -2.82 6.39 8.63
C ASN A 55 -1.28 6.40 8.73
N ILE A 56 -0.63 6.65 7.58
CA ILE A 56 0.84 6.77 7.38
C ILE A 56 1.21 8.22 7.05
#